data_AF-A0A3C0Y3Z3-F1
#
_entry.id   AF-A0A3C0Y3Z3-F1
#
_cell.length_a   1.000
_cell.length_b   1.000
_cell.length_c   1.000
_cell.angle_alpha   90.00
_cell.angle_beta   90.00
_cell.angle_gamma   90.00
#
_symmetry.space_group_name_H-M   'P 1'
#
loop_
_entity.id
_entity.type
_entity.pdbx_description
1 polymer ?
#
loop_
_entity_poly.entity_id
_entity_poly.type
_entity_poly.pdbx_seq_one_letter_code
_entity_poly.pdbx_strand_id
1 'polypeptide(L)' 'MNKLFPSAAEALKGVVRDGQLLAVGGFGLCGIPEALIDALRDSQVKNLTVISNNAGVDGFGLGKLLETRQIKKMISSYV' A
#
# COMPACT_ATOMS: atom_id res chain seq x y z
N MET A 1 -18.81 -17.42 7.92
CA MET A 1 -17.62 -17.09 7.10
C MET A 1 -16.65 -16.29 7.96
N ASN A 2 -15.47 -16.83 8.25
CA ASN A 2 -14.45 -16.12 9.03
C ASN A 2 -13.64 -15.19 8.10
N LYS A 3 -13.45 -13.93 8.49
CA LYS A 3 -12.70 -12.91 7.73
C LYS A 3 -11.44 -12.44 8.46
N LEU A 4 -11.13 -13.05 9.61
CA LEU A 4 -9.94 -12.74 10.39
C LEU A 4 -8.75 -13.52 9.85
N PHE A 5 -7.66 -12.80 9.59
CA PHE A 5 -6.38 -13.36 9.18
C PHE A 5 -5.36 -13.20 10.31
N PRO A 6 -4.43 -14.15 10.47
CA PRO A 6 -3.46 -14.11 11.57
C PRO A 6 -2.37 -13.04 11.39
N SER A 7 -2.18 -12.52 10.17
CA SER A 7 -1.22 -11.45 9.87
C SER A 7 -1.59 -10.68 8.60
N ALA A 8 -0.98 -9.51 8.41
CA ALA A 8 -1.11 -8.72 7.19
C ALA A 8 -0.58 -9.47 5.94
N ALA A 9 0.52 -10.21 6.08
CA ALA A 9 1.07 -11.01 4.98
C ALA A 9 0.10 -12.11 4.53
N GLU A 10 -0.51 -12.85 5.47
CA GLU A 10 -1.51 -13.86 5.14
C GLU A 10 -2.80 -13.25 4.58
N ALA A 11 -3.17 -12.03 5.01
CA ALA A 11 -4.31 -11.31 4.45
C ALA A 11 -4.11 -10.89 2.98
N LEU A 12 -2.87 -10.60 2.56
CA LEU A 12 -2.55 -10.18 1.19
C LEU A 12 -2.17 -11.34 0.25
N LYS A 13 -1.89 -12.52 0.80
CA LYS A 13 -1.43 -13.70 0.05
C LYS A 13 -2.48 -14.11 -0.99
N GLY A 14 -2.08 -14.12 -2.26
CA GLY A 14 -2.95 -14.44 -3.39
C GLY A 14 -3.97 -13.34 -3.75
N VAL A 15 -3.96 -12.21 -3.05
CA VAL A 15 -4.83 -11.05 -3.31
C VAL A 15 -4.12 -9.98 -4.13
N VAL A 16 -2.84 -9.76 -3.85
CA VAL A 16 -2.02 -8.73 -4.50
C VAL A 16 -1.25 -9.29 -5.70
N ARG A 17 -1.13 -8.49 -6.75
CA ARG A 17 -0.38 -8.83 -7.98
C ARG A 17 0.13 -7.58 -8.68
N ASP A 18 1.08 -7.79 -9.58
CA ASP A 18 1.62 -6.71 -10.42
C ASP A 18 0.53 -6.01 -11.23
N GLY A 19 0.69 -4.69 -11.42
CA GLY A 19 -0.21 -3.89 -12.24
C GLY A 19 -1.56 -3.58 -11.60
N GLN A 20 -1.77 -3.96 -10.34
CA GLN A 20 -3.05 -3.79 -9.67
C GLN A 20 -3.35 -2.33 -9.31
N LEU A 21 -4.63 -1.97 -9.35
CA LEU A 21 -5.17 -0.72 -8.82
C LEU A 21 -5.55 -0.91 -7.35
N LEU A 22 -5.06 -0.03 -6.48
CA LEU A 22 -5.30 -0.07 -5.04
C LEU A 22 -5.83 1.28 -4.55
N ALA A 23 -6.86 1.25 -3.71
CA ALA A 23 -7.31 2.42 -2.95
C ALA A 23 -6.84 2.27 -1.50
N VAL A 24 -6.13 3.27 -0.99
CA VAL A 24 -5.49 3.23 0.34
C VAL A 24 -5.97 4.40 1.16
N GLY A 25 -6.64 4.10 2.28
CA GLY A 25 -7.13 5.11 3.22
C GLY A 25 -6.02 5.79 4.02
N GLY A 26 -6.38 6.92 4.63
CA GLY A 26 -5.51 7.75 5.46
C GLY A 26 -5.43 9.20 4.99
N PHE A 27 -5.04 10.10 5.89
CA PHE A 27 -4.78 11.51 5.60
C PHE A 27 -3.43 11.91 6.22
N GLY A 28 -2.46 12.26 5.37
CA GLY A 28 -1.06 12.33 5.78
C GLY A 28 -0.62 10.96 6.35
N LEU A 29 -0.35 10.93 7.66
CA LEU A 29 0.04 9.71 8.40
C LEU A 29 -1.05 9.21 9.36
N CYS A 30 -2.21 9.87 9.40
CA CYS A 30 -3.31 9.48 10.29
C CYS A 30 -4.23 8.47 9.59
N GLY A 31 -4.53 7.36 10.27
CA GLY A 31 -5.45 6.34 9.77
C GLY A 31 -4.94 5.54 8.57
N ILE A 32 -3.62 5.49 8.35
CA ILE A 32 -3.00 4.68 7.30
C ILE A 32 -2.92 3.20 7.74
N PRO A 33 -3.06 2.24 6.81
CA PRO A 33 -2.98 0.82 7.13
C PRO A 33 -1.52 0.32 7.19
N GLU A 34 -0.76 0.76 8.20
CA GLU A 34 0.70 0.56 8.31
C GLU A 34 1.14 -0.90 8.09
N ALA A 35 0.53 -1.85 8.81
CA ALA A 35 0.89 -3.27 8.73
C ALA A 35 0.64 -3.86 7.32
N LEU A 36 -0.41 -3.41 6.63
CA LEU A 36 -0.70 -3.85 5.25
C LEU A 36 0.25 -3.19 4.24
N ILE A 37 0.65 -1.94 4.47
CA ILE A 37 1.65 -1.27 3.63
C ILE A 37 3.00 -1.97 3.74
N ASP A 38 3.43 -2.35 4.94
CA ASP A 38 4.65 -3.11 5.15
C ASP A 38 4.59 -4.48 4.47
N ALA A 39 3.48 -5.22 4.63
CA ALA A 39 3.29 -6.50 3.95
C ALA A 39 3.25 -6.35 2.42
N LEU A 40 2.64 -5.28 1.89
CA LEU A 40 2.61 -5.00 0.46
C LEU A 40 4.00 -4.66 -0.07
N ARG A 41 4.81 -3.90 0.69
CA ARG A 41 6.22 -3.66 0.37
C ARG A 41 6.97 -4.99 0.26
N ASP A 42 6.82 -5.85 1.27
CA ASP A 42 7.56 -7.10 1.34
C ASP A 42 7.11 -8.12 0.28
N SER A 43 5.87 -8.01 -0.23
CA SER A 43 5.39 -8.82 -1.36
C SER A 43 6.11 -8.53 -2.68
N GLN A 44 6.81 -7.39 -2.79
CA GLN A 44 7.57 -6.94 -3.96
C GLN A 44 6.76 -6.76 -5.26
N VAL A 45 5.42 -6.84 -5.22
CA VAL A 45 4.60 -6.57 -6.41
C VAL A 45 4.88 -5.18 -6.98
N LYS A 46 4.99 -5.08 -8.30
CA LYS A 46 5.39 -3.88 -9.02
C LYS A 46 4.25 -3.32 -9.87
N ASN A 47 4.51 -2.16 -10.46
CA ASN A 47 3.63 -1.50 -11.42
C ASN A 47 2.25 -1.10 -10.85
N LEU A 48 2.17 -0.85 -9.54
CA LEU A 48 0.91 -0.52 -8.89
C LEU A 48 0.39 0.86 -9.34
N THR A 49 -0.92 0.97 -9.51
CA THR A 49 -1.60 2.26 -9.51
C THR A 49 -2.25 2.43 -8.14
N VAL A 50 -1.91 3.50 -7.42
CA VAL A 50 -2.38 3.72 -6.05
C VAL A 50 -3.18 5.02 -5.99
N ILE A 51 -4.39 4.92 -5.42
CA ILE A 51 -5.27 6.04 -5.11
C ILE A 51 -5.19 6.28 -3.61
N SER A 52 -4.74 7.46 -3.21
CA SER A 52 -4.74 7.90 -1.82
C SER A 52 -4.64 9.43 -1.75
N ASN A 53 -5.11 10.04 -0.66
CA ASN A 53 -5.04 11.49 -0.50
C ASN A 53 -3.60 12.01 -0.61
N ASN A 54 -2.66 11.31 0.04
CA ASN A 54 -1.23 11.59 0.03
C ASN A 54 -0.42 10.30 -0.20
N ALA A 55 0.88 10.45 -0.47
CA ALA A 55 1.81 9.32 -0.52
C ALA A 55 2.51 9.01 0.81
N GLY A 56 2.13 9.68 1.91
CA GLY A 56 2.89 9.62 3.17
C GLY A 56 4.17 10.46 3.07
N VAL A 57 5.23 10.01 3.73
CA VAL A 57 6.55 10.68 3.74
C VAL A 57 7.65 9.65 3.46
N ASP A 58 8.87 10.11 3.21
CA ASP A 58 10.02 9.22 3.04
C ASP A 58 10.15 8.25 4.23
N GLY A 59 10.33 6.96 3.93
CA GLY A 59 10.43 5.89 4.91
C GLY A 59 9.14 5.50 5.65
N PHE A 60 8.01 6.18 5.43
CA PHE A 60 6.78 5.92 6.20
C PHE A 60 5.47 6.05 5.40
N GLY A 61 4.51 5.16 5.68
CA GLY A 61 3.30 5.02 4.86
C GLY A 61 3.65 4.60 3.41
N LEU A 62 2.93 5.13 2.43
CA LEU A 62 3.12 4.77 1.02
C LEU A 62 4.48 5.18 0.45
N GLY A 63 5.24 6.06 1.12
CA GLY A 63 6.61 6.44 0.75
C GLY A 63 7.55 5.24 0.67
N LYS A 64 7.34 4.23 1.54
CA LYS A 64 8.05 2.93 1.49
C LYS A 64 7.90 2.21 0.14
N LEU A 65 6.75 2.36 -0.53
CA LEU A 65 6.48 1.76 -1.83
C LEU A 65 7.05 2.59 -3.00
N LEU A 66 7.26 3.90 -2.79
CA LEU A 66 7.95 4.76 -3.75
C LEU A 66 9.45 4.47 -3.77
N GLU A 67 10.07 4.32 -2.60
CA GLU A 67 11.49 3.97 -2.45
C GLU A 67 11.84 2.65 -3.16
N THR A 68 10.95 1.66 -3.03
CA THR A 68 11.09 0.33 -3.65
C THR A 68 10.62 0.27 -5.11
N ARG A 69 10.22 1.42 -5.69
CA ARG A 69 9.68 1.57 -7.04
C ARG A 69 8.52 0.63 -7.36
N GLN A 70 7.69 0.33 -6.36
CA GLN A 70 6.50 -0.53 -6.52
C GLN A 70 5.33 0.22 -7.17
N ILE A 71 5.25 1.55 -7.00
CA ILE A 71 4.17 2.39 -7.53
C ILE A 71 4.58 2.97 -8.89
N LYS A 72 3.79 2.66 -9.93
CA LYS A 72 3.92 3.23 -11.28
C LYS A 72 3.11 4.52 -11.45
N LYS A 73 1.97 4.64 -10.77
CA LYS A 73 1.10 5.82 -10.85
C LYS A 73 0.45 6.09 -9.50
N MET A 74 0.56 7.34 -9.03
CA MET A 74 -0.24 7.86 -7.93
C MET A 74 -1.41 8.67 -8.47
N ILE A 75 -2.57 8.54 -7.82
CA ILE A 75 -3.71 9.44 -7.98
C ILE A 75 -3.97 10.04 -6.60
N SER A 76 -3.60 11.31 -6.45
CA SER A 76 -3.59 12.01 -5.16
C SER A 76 -4.06 13.45 -5.28
N SER A 77 -4.49 14.02 -4.17
CA SER A 77 -4.94 15.42 -4.07
C SER A 77 -3.81 16.35 -3.61
N TYR A 78 -2.83 15.83 -2.86
CA TYR A 78 -1.70 16.58 -2.34
C TYR A 78 -0.48 15.67 -2.12
N VAL A 79 0.72 16.17 -2.43
CA VAL A 79 2.02 15.48 -2.25
C VAL A 79 2.91 16.23 -1.29
#